data_AF-A0A1J3C703-F1
#
_entry.id   AF-A0A1J3C703-F1
#
_cell.length_a   1.000
_cell.length_b   1.000
_cell.length_c   1.000
_cell.angle_alpha   90.00
_cell.angle_beta   90.00
_cell.angle_gamma   90.00
#
_symmetry.space_group_name_H-M   'P 1'
#
loop_
_entity.id
_entity.type
_entity.pdbx_description
1 polymer ?
#
loop_
_entity_poly.entity_id
_entity_poly.type
_entity_poly.pdbx_seq_one_letter_code
_entity_poly.pdbx_strand_id
1 'polypeptide(L)'
;KILDGAATYDKLVAYISLGEDVKKPGATKNLTKASNDPWSEHRAPKVELKELPVGLRYAFLGPNNTYPVIINSNLTNVETA
;
A
#
# COMPACT_ATOMS: atom_id res chain seq x y z
N LYS A 1 -31.61 -0.31 15.77
CA LYS A 1 -30.67 0.68 15.20
C LYS A 1 -29.91 -0.04 14.10
N ILE A 2 -30.37 0.11 12.86
CA ILE A 2 -29.72 -0.50 11.69
C ILE A 2 -28.50 0.37 11.43
N LEU A 3 -27.31 -0.21 11.57
CA LEU A 3 -26.05 0.48 11.35
C LEU A 3 -25.98 0.80 9.87
N ASP A 4 -26.05 2.09 9.52
CA ASP A 4 -25.93 2.55 8.14
C ASP A 4 -24.50 2.28 7.65
N GLY A 5 -24.31 1.10 7.05
CA GLY A 5 -23.03 0.67 6.51
C GLY A 5 -22.55 1.57 5.37
N ALA A 6 -23.47 2.20 4.63
CA ALA A 6 -23.15 3.03 3.49
C ALA A 6 -22.32 4.27 3.89
N ALA A 7 -22.74 4.97 4.95
CA ALA A 7 -22.01 6.13 5.47
C ALA A 7 -20.57 5.81 5.92
N THR A 8 -20.30 4.55 6.32
CA THR A 8 -18.96 4.13 6.73
C THR A 8 -18.05 3.97 5.51
N TYR A 9 -18.56 3.38 4.42
CA TYR A 9 -17.78 3.22 3.18
C TYR A 9 -17.57 4.56 2.47
N ASP A 10 -18.56 5.46 2.48
CA ASP A 10 -18.41 6.80 1.89
C ASP A 10 -17.26 7.59 2.53
N LYS A 11 -17.09 7.45 3.86
CA LYS A 11 -15.97 8.09 4.58
C LYS A 11 -14.61 7.51 4.19
N LEU A 12 -14.53 6.20 3.94
CA LEU A 12 -13.30 5.54 3.49
C LEU A 12 -12.95 5.93 2.05
N VAL A 13 -13.93 6.04 1.16
CA VAL A 13 -13.75 6.49 -0.23
C VAL A 13 -13.27 7.94 -0.27
N ALA A 14 -13.91 8.83 0.50
CA ALA A 14 -13.50 10.23 0.59
C ALA A 14 -12.05 10.38 1.08
N TYR A 15 -11.63 9.57 2.06
CA TYR A 15 -10.25 9.58 2.57
C TYR A 15 -9.23 9.11 1.54
N ILE A 16 -9.57 8.12 0.72
CA ILE A 16 -8.72 7.64 -0.39
C ILE A 16 -8.63 8.69 -1.52
N SER A 17 -9.71 9.41 -1.80
CA SER A 17 -9.74 10.46 -2.84
C SER A 17 -9.02 11.76 -2.45
N LEU A 18 -8.84 12.02 -1.16
CA LEU A 18 -8.07 13.17 -0.65
C LEU A 18 -6.56 12.89 -0.69
N GLY A 19 -6.04 12.58 -1.88
CA GLY A 19 -4.61 12.41 -2.13
C GLY A 19 -3.78 13.52 -1.49
N GLU A 20 -2.62 13.14 -0.96
CA GLU A 20 -1.66 14.03 -0.29
C GLU A 20 -1.31 15.24 -1.18
N ASP A 21 -1.86 16.40 -0.86
CA ASP A 21 -1.33 17.68 -1.32
C ASP A 21 -1.08 18.59 -0.11
N VAL A 22 0.01 18.32 0.60
CA VAL A 22 0.62 19.27 1.54
C VAL A 22 1.90 19.79 0.93
N LYS A 23 1.76 20.80 0.06
CA LYS A 23 2.87 21.64 -0.38
C LYS A 23 3.17 22.67 0.71
N LYS A 24 4.31 22.55 1.40
CA LYS A 24 4.85 23.61 2.27
C LYS A 24 6.29 23.94 1.85
N PRO A 25 6.63 25.21 1.54
CA PRO A 25 7.99 25.60 1.20
C PRO A 25 8.79 25.80 2.49
N GLY A 26 9.97 25.19 2.59
CA GLY A 26 10.90 25.43 3.69
C GLY A 26 11.59 24.16 4.17
N ALA A 27 12.86 24.03 3.83
CA ALA A 27 13.71 22.92 4.22
C ALA A 27 13.84 22.79 5.74
N THR A 28 13.53 21.61 6.28
CA THR A 28 14.27 20.97 7.39
C THR A 28 13.83 19.51 7.48
N LYS A 29 14.80 18.61 7.38
CA LYS A 29 14.67 17.16 7.52
C LYS A 29 14.14 16.85 8.92
N ASN A 30 12.94 16.29 9.03
CA ASN A 30 12.49 15.58 10.23
C ASN A 30 11.60 14.41 9.78
N LEU A 31 12.27 13.36 9.31
CA LEU A 31 11.72 12.03 9.09
C LEU A 31 11.54 11.35 10.45
N THR A 32 10.62 11.86 11.28
CA THR A 32 10.21 11.23 12.54
C THR A 32 8.75 11.54 12.80
N LYS A 33 7.88 11.04 11.93
CA LYS A 33 6.52 10.71 12.35
C LYS A 33 6.39 9.25 12.01
N ALA A 34 6.36 8.40 13.03
CA ALA A 34 5.84 7.05 12.87
C ALA A 34 4.44 7.24 12.29
N SER A 35 4.32 7.19 10.97
CA SER A 35 3.03 7.16 10.33
C SER A 35 2.40 5.90 10.89
N ASN A 36 1.30 6.07 11.62
CA ASN A 36 0.52 4.93 12.09
C ASN A 36 -0.17 4.21 10.91
N ASP A 37 0.24 4.53 9.68
CA ASP A 37 -0.11 3.83 8.47
C ASP A 37 0.28 2.35 8.62
N PRO A 38 -0.72 1.45 8.63
CA PRO A 38 -0.48 0.01 8.66
C PRO A 38 0.42 -0.48 7.52
N TRP A 39 0.46 0.23 6.40
CA TRP A 39 1.21 -0.10 5.20
C TRP A 39 2.54 0.65 5.06
N SER A 40 3.00 1.29 6.12
CA SER A 40 4.33 1.93 6.14
C SER A 40 5.45 0.92 5.89
N GLU A 41 6.52 1.36 5.24
CA GLU A 41 7.72 0.55 4.97
C GLU A 41 8.32 -0.05 6.26
N HIS A 42 8.30 0.69 7.37
CA HIS A 42 8.83 0.22 8.65
C HIS A 42 8.05 -0.97 9.22
N ARG A 43 6.79 -1.16 8.81
CA ARG A 43 5.94 -2.30 9.18
C ARG A 43 6.02 -3.43 8.16
N ALA A 44 6.72 -3.22 7.05
CA ALA A 44 6.84 -4.25 6.02
C ALA A 44 7.65 -5.44 6.54
N PRO A 45 7.29 -6.68 6.15
CA PRO A 45 8.05 -7.85 6.51
C PRO A 45 9.46 -7.79 5.92
N LYS A 46 10.48 -7.97 6.77
CA LYS A 46 11.83 -8.33 6.29
C LYS A 46 11.82 -9.81 5.96
N VAL A 47 11.67 -10.14 4.68
CA VAL A 47 11.44 -11.52 4.25
C VAL A 47 12.49 -11.98 3.25
N GLU A 48 12.97 -13.21 3.45
CA GLU A 48 13.74 -13.95 2.46
C GLU A 48 12.74 -14.74 1.59
N LEU A 49 12.70 -14.42 0.30
CA LEU A 49 11.76 -15.05 -0.62
C LEU A 49 12.25 -16.44 -1.02
N LYS A 50 11.32 -17.39 -1.03
CA LYS A 50 11.57 -18.76 -1.49
C LYS A 50 11.27 -18.86 -2.98
N GLU A 51 11.83 -19.88 -3.62
CA GLU A 51 11.44 -20.21 -4.98
C GLU A 51 9.96 -20.60 -5.04
N LEU A 52 9.26 -20.11 -6.05
CA LEU A 52 7.84 -20.39 -6.27
C LEU A 52 7.67 -21.50 -7.32
N PRO A 53 6.58 -22.27 -7.24
CA PRO A 53 6.19 -23.17 -8.32
C PRO A 53 6.01 -22.43 -9.65
N VAL A 54 6.15 -23.18 -10.75
CA VAL A 54 5.89 -22.66 -12.11
C VAL A 54 4.46 -22.11 -12.21
N GLY A 55 4.31 -20.97 -12.86
CA GLY A 55 3.01 -20.30 -13.01
C GLY A 55 2.75 -19.20 -11.99
N LEU A 56 3.64 -19.00 -11.01
CA LEU A 56 3.56 -17.94 -10.00
C LEU A 56 4.80 -17.06 -10.03
N ARG A 57 4.65 -15.80 -9.63
CA ARG A 57 5.75 -14.86 -9.44
C ARG A 57 5.46 -13.90 -8.28
N TYR A 58 6.52 -13.27 -7.79
CA TYR A 58 6.38 -12.14 -6.88
C TYR A 58 6.12 -10.85 -7.66
N ALA A 59 5.22 -10.04 -7.12
CA ALA A 59 5.12 -8.62 -7.39
C ALA A 59 5.27 -7.88 -6.05
N PHE A 60 5.63 -6.60 -6.10
CA PHE A 60 5.87 -5.82 -4.90
C PHE A 60 4.95 -4.61 -4.85
N LEU A 61 4.30 -4.43 -3.70
CA LEU A 61 3.37 -3.36 -3.42
C LEU A 61 3.84 -2.50 -2.25
N GLY A 62 3.19 -1.36 -2.09
CA GLY A 62 3.43 -0.41 -1.01
C GLY A 62 4.65 0.49 -1.23
N PRO A 63 4.90 1.41 -0.29
CA PRO A 63 6.04 2.33 -0.37
C PRO A 63 7.35 1.55 -0.56
N ASN A 64 8.18 2.01 -1.50
CA ASN A 64 9.47 1.40 -1.84
C ASN A 64 9.41 -0.09 -2.22
N ASN A 65 8.26 -0.57 -2.72
CA ASN A 65 8.08 -1.96 -3.16
C ASN A 65 8.39 -2.96 -2.03
N THR A 66 7.89 -2.69 -0.83
CA THR A 66 8.30 -3.40 0.40
C THR A 66 7.46 -4.64 0.73
N TYR A 67 6.25 -4.75 0.17
CA TYR A 67 5.35 -5.87 0.45
C TYR A 67 5.28 -6.84 -0.74
N PRO A 68 5.86 -8.03 -0.64
CA PRO A 68 5.75 -9.04 -1.69
C PRO A 68 4.34 -9.65 -1.68
N VAL A 69 3.75 -9.74 -2.86
CA VAL A 69 2.52 -10.47 -3.13
C VAL A 69 2.78 -11.55 -4.18
N ILE A 70 2.07 -12.67 -4.10
CA ILE A 70 2.19 -13.77 -5.05
C ILE A 70 1.05 -13.63 -6.06
N ILE A 71 1.40 -13.56 -7.34
CA ILE A 71 0.46 -13.44 -8.45
C ILE A 71 0.73 -14.49 -9.52
N ASN A 72 -0.23 -14.69 -10.42
CA ASN A 72 -0.05 -15.57 -11.57
C ASN A 72 0.99 -14.97 -12.53
N SER A 73 1.94 -15.79 -12.99
CA SER A 73 3.03 -15.35 -13.87
C SER A 73 2.59 -14.97 -15.27
N ASN A 74 1.37 -15.34 -15.68
CA ASN A 74 0.82 -15.00 -17.00
C ASN A 74 0.14 -13.63 -17.03
N LEU A 75 -0.05 -12.97 -15.88
CA LEU A 75 -0.64 -11.64 -15.82
C LEU A 75 0.29 -10.59 -16.44
N THR A 76 -0.29 -9.60 -17.11
CA THR A 76 0.44 -8.49 -17.73
C THR A 76 0.54 -7.31 -16.77
N ASN A 77 1.47 -6.39 -17.02
CA ASN A 77 1.64 -5.19 -16.17
C ASN A 77 0.39 -4.30 -16.12
N VAL A 78 -0.46 -4.34 -17.15
CA VAL A 78 -1.74 -3.60 -17.18
C VAL A 78 -2.70 -4.12 -16.10
N GLU A 79 -2.70 -5.42 -15.85
CA GLU A 79 -3.56 -6.09 -14.87
C GLU A 79 -2.98 -6.06 -13.45
N THR A 80 -1.74 -5.57 -13.30
CA THR A 80 -1.01 -5.53 -12.03
C THR A 80 -0.80 -4.10 -11.49
N ALA A 81 -1.31 -3.09 -12.20
CA ALA A 81 -1.16 -1.66 -11.89
C ALA A 81 -2.29 -1.12 -11.01
#